data_AF-A0A8H5WJY1-F1
#
_entry.id   AF-A0A8H5WJY1-F1
#
_cell.length_a   1.000
_cell.length_b   1.000
_cell.length_c   1.000
_cell.angle_alpha   90.00
_cell.angle_beta   90.00
_cell.angle_gamma   90.00
#
_symmetry.space_group_name_H-M   'P 1'
#
loop_
_entity.id
_entity.type
_entity.pdbx_description
1 polymer ?
#
loop_
_entity_poly.entity_id
_entity_poly.type
_entity_poly.pdbx_seq_one_letter_code
_entity_poly.pdbx_strand_id
1 'polypeptide(L)'
;MALTHEGGGHSNSIANMAKYVLQQYNGDAKKVFVTGESSGAMMTNVMLATYHDVFAAGSAYAGVPAGCFVSQANQAAAWNSTCSSGKSIYTQTQWANVVKNMYPGYNGARPKFQIYHGTADATLNVQNYYEEIKQWTGIFGYSSNPQSTTPNTPASPYTRQVFGEKFQAFLGAGIGHGNPHFDDNDLKWFGFIVSHVQTSIDARN
;
A
#
# COMPACT_ATOMS: atom_id res chain seq x y z
N MET A 1 9.49 -11.68 8.58
CA MET A 1 8.12 -11.61 8.05
C MET A 1 7.97 -12.77 7.08
N ALA A 2 6.91 -13.57 7.14
CA ALA A 2 6.72 -14.58 6.09
C ALA A 2 6.31 -13.84 4.82
N LEU A 3 7.16 -13.91 3.80
CA LEU A 3 6.93 -13.36 2.47
C LEU A 3 6.28 -14.41 1.57
N THR A 4 5.46 -15.28 2.16
CA THR A 4 4.80 -16.39 1.49
C THR A 4 3.38 -16.52 2.04
N HIS A 5 2.41 -16.67 1.16
CA HIS A 5 1.01 -16.95 1.49
C HIS A 5 0.91 -18.22 2.35
N GLU A 6 0.19 -18.13 3.47
CA GLU A 6 0.07 -19.18 4.49
C GLU A 6 1.42 -19.70 5.02
N GLY A 7 2.49 -18.88 4.92
CA GLY A 7 3.84 -19.21 5.38
C GLY A 7 4.11 -18.93 6.86
N GLY A 8 3.08 -18.60 7.66
CA GLY A 8 3.19 -18.24 9.07
C GLY A 8 3.63 -16.79 9.33
N GLY A 9 4.13 -16.52 10.54
CA GLY A 9 4.60 -15.18 10.94
C GLY A 9 3.51 -14.09 10.95
N HIS A 10 3.95 -12.82 11.04
CA HIS A 10 3.05 -11.68 11.24
C HIS A 10 1.97 -11.53 10.16
N SER A 11 2.31 -11.74 8.89
CA SER A 11 1.36 -11.59 7.77
C SER A 11 0.23 -12.63 7.87
N ASN A 12 0.55 -13.89 8.20
CA ASN A 12 -0.46 -14.92 8.42
C ASN A 12 -1.33 -14.64 9.65
N SER A 13 -0.74 -14.12 10.73
CA SER A 13 -1.52 -13.71 11.92
C SER A 13 -2.51 -12.59 11.57
N ILE A 14 -2.11 -11.60 10.78
CA ILE A 14 -3.01 -10.52 10.33
C ILE A 14 -4.13 -11.07 9.43
N ALA A 15 -3.79 -11.96 8.48
CA ALA A 15 -4.80 -12.63 7.66
C ALA A 15 -5.80 -13.44 8.50
N ASN A 16 -5.31 -14.14 9.53
CA ASN A 16 -6.17 -14.90 10.45
C ASN A 16 -7.07 -14.00 11.28
N MET A 17 -6.59 -12.84 11.73
CA MET A 17 -7.44 -11.85 12.41
C MET A 17 -8.57 -11.36 11.50
N ALA A 18 -8.26 -11.04 10.23
CA ALA A 18 -9.27 -10.62 9.27
C ALA A 18 -10.30 -11.73 8.99
N LYS A 19 -9.83 -12.97 8.74
CA LYS A 19 -10.69 -14.15 8.55
C LYS A 19 -11.59 -14.42 9.77
N TYR A 20 -11.03 -14.28 10.97
CA TYR A 20 -11.79 -14.44 12.22
C TYR A 20 -12.88 -13.38 12.36
N VAL A 21 -12.57 -12.10 12.15
CA VAL A 21 -13.56 -11.02 12.23
C VAL A 21 -14.67 -11.19 11.19
N LEU A 22 -14.32 -11.56 9.95
CA LEU A 22 -15.30 -11.88 8.91
C LEU A 22 -16.27 -12.98 9.35
N GLN A 23 -15.74 -14.08 9.89
CA GLN A 23 -16.55 -15.21 10.35
C GLN A 23 -17.40 -14.83 11.57
N GLN A 24 -16.81 -14.16 12.56
CA GLN A 24 -17.44 -13.87 13.83
C GLN A 24 -18.56 -12.84 13.71
N TYR A 25 -18.41 -11.86 12.81
CA TYR A 25 -19.34 -10.73 12.67
C TYR A 25 -20.11 -10.76 11.34
N ASN A 26 -20.04 -11.87 10.60
CA ASN A 26 -20.68 -12.04 9.29
C ASN A 26 -20.34 -10.89 8.33
N GLY A 27 -19.07 -10.50 8.31
CA GLY A 27 -18.56 -9.40 7.49
C GLY A 27 -18.58 -9.72 6.00
N ASP A 28 -18.66 -8.68 5.17
CA ASP A 28 -18.59 -8.83 3.71
C ASP A 28 -17.15 -9.06 3.28
N ALA A 29 -16.82 -10.29 2.87
CA ALA A 29 -15.49 -10.67 2.39
C ALA A 29 -15.03 -9.86 1.16
N LYS A 30 -15.93 -9.17 0.46
CA LYS A 30 -15.58 -8.27 -0.66
C LYS A 30 -15.19 -6.85 -0.19
N LYS A 31 -15.30 -6.56 1.10
CA LYS A 31 -15.07 -5.23 1.70
C LYS A 31 -14.09 -5.29 2.86
N VAL A 32 -12.97 -5.96 2.65
CA VAL A 32 -11.85 -6.01 3.59
C VAL A 32 -10.71 -5.16 3.05
N PHE A 33 -10.17 -4.28 3.87
CA PHE A 33 -9.17 -3.32 3.45
C PHE A 33 -7.99 -3.34 4.42
N VAL A 34 -6.81 -2.94 3.94
CA VAL A 34 -5.59 -2.86 4.76
C VAL A 34 -4.91 -1.52 4.54
N THR A 35 -4.55 -0.87 5.64
CA THR A 35 -3.79 0.37 5.61
C THR A 35 -2.76 0.39 6.73
N GLY A 36 -1.72 1.21 6.56
CA GLY A 36 -0.70 1.41 7.58
C GLY A 36 0.33 2.44 7.17
N GLU A 37 1.14 2.83 8.15
CA GLU A 37 2.22 3.80 8.00
C GLU A 37 3.57 3.19 8.39
N SER A 38 4.66 3.60 7.72
CA SER A 38 6.02 3.17 8.03
C SER A 38 6.13 1.64 7.97
N SER A 39 6.52 0.95 9.04
CA SER A 39 6.52 -0.52 9.11
C SER A 39 5.15 -1.14 8.82
N GLY A 40 4.05 -0.44 9.15
CA GLY A 40 2.68 -0.82 8.79
C GLY A 40 2.39 -0.66 7.30
N ALA A 41 3.00 0.31 6.63
CA ALA A 41 2.94 0.46 5.17
C ALA A 41 3.74 -0.63 4.44
N MET A 42 4.91 -1.00 4.99
CA MET A 42 5.66 -2.17 4.51
C MET A 42 4.82 -3.45 4.65
N MET A 43 4.16 -3.61 5.81
CA MET A 43 3.28 -4.75 6.03
C MET A 43 2.06 -4.71 5.11
N THR A 44 1.49 -3.54 4.82
CA THR A 44 0.39 -3.37 3.86
C THR A 44 0.80 -3.89 2.48
N ASN A 45 1.97 -3.52 1.98
CA ASN A 45 2.54 -4.08 0.75
C ASN A 45 2.65 -5.61 0.81
N VAL A 46 3.16 -6.17 1.92
CA VAL A 46 3.25 -7.62 2.11
C VAL A 46 1.88 -8.27 2.13
N MET A 47 0.89 -7.71 2.84
CA MET A 47 -0.47 -8.24 2.89
C MET A 47 -1.10 -8.27 1.50
N LEU A 48 -0.94 -7.21 0.72
CA LEU A 48 -1.42 -7.17 -0.66
C LEU A 48 -0.61 -8.03 -1.63
N ALA A 49 0.57 -8.53 -1.24
CA ALA A 49 1.40 -9.45 -2.04
C ALA A 49 1.24 -10.93 -1.64
N THR A 50 0.75 -11.19 -0.43
CA THR A 50 0.60 -12.55 0.12
C THR A 50 -0.86 -12.96 0.29
N TYR A 51 -1.78 -12.04 0.60
CA TYR A 51 -3.19 -12.34 0.91
C TYR A 51 -4.16 -11.56 0.02
N HIS A 52 -3.92 -11.61 -1.30
CA HIS A 52 -4.80 -11.01 -2.32
C HIS A 52 -6.26 -11.50 -2.24
N ASP A 53 -6.44 -12.71 -1.74
CA ASP A 53 -7.71 -13.41 -1.55
C ASP A 53 -8.50 -12.91 -0.34
N VAL A 54 -7.85 -12.17 0.57
CA VAL A 54 -8.47 -11.62 1.78
C VAL A 54 -8.83 -10.14 1.61
N PHE A 55 -7.94 -9.34 1.04
CA PHE A 55 -8.11 -7.88 0.97
C PHE A 55 -8.59 -7.42 -0.41
N ALA A 56 -9.56 -6.50 -0.47
CA ALA A 56 -10.09 -5.93 -1.70
C ALA A 56 -9.34 -4.68 -2.16
N ALA A 57 -8.78 -3.91 -1.23
CA ALA A 57 -7.90 -2.77 -1.53
C ALA A 57 -6.98 -2.43 -0.33
N GLY A 58 -5.98 -1.59 -0.57
CA GLY A 58 -5.20 -1.01 0.52
C GLY A 58 -4.64 0.38 0.22
N SER A 59 -4.10 0.99 1.27
CA SER A 59 -3.45 2.30 1.27
C SER A 59 -2.17 2.25 2.12
N ALA A 60 -1.03 2.69 1.62
CA ALA A 60 0.23 2.62 2.35
C ALA A 60 0.89 3.99 2.45
N TYR A 61 1.30 4.38 3.65
CA TYR A 61 1.91 5.68 3.94
C TYR A 61 3.36 5.54 4.37
N ALA A 62 4.30 6.13 3.62
CA ALA A 62 5.74 5.96 3.81
C ALA A 62 6.16 4.47 3.86
N GLY A 63 5.97 3.79 2.73
CA GLY A 63 6.21 2.35 2.58
C GLY A 63 7.54 1.99 1.94
N VAL A 64 7.66 0.70 1.61
CA VAL A 64 8.69 0.14 0.72
C VAL A 64 8.06 -1.01 -0.07
N PRO A 65 8.65 -1.41 -1.20
CA PRO A 65 8.15 -2.54 -1.97
C PRO A 65 8.06 -3.81 -1.12
N ALA A 66 7.05 -4.64 -1.38
CA ALA A 66 6.95 -5.97 -0.79
C ALA A 66 8.25 -6.75 -1.07
N GLY A 67 8.83 -7.32 -0.01
CA GLY A 67 10.09 -8.06 -0.07
C GLY A 67 11.36 -7.22 -0.06
N CYS A 68 11.28 -5.89 -0.11
CA CYS A 68 12.46 -5.02 -0.03
C CYS A 68 13.20 -5.16 1.32
N PHE A 69 12.45 -5.37 2.41
CA PHE A 69 12.98 -5.64 3.75
C PHE A 69 13.28 -7.12 4.03
N VAL A 70 13.40 -7.97 2.99
CA VAL A 70 13.79 -9.37 3.21
C VAL A 70 15.15 -9.43 3.92
N SER A 71 15.23 -10.26 4.96
CA SER A 71 16.48 -10.53 5.68
C SER A 71 17.24 -11.64 4.97
N GLN A 72 18.51 -11.40 4.62
CA GLN A 72 19.39 -12.46 4.08
C GLN A 72 19.63 -13.58 5.09
N ALA A 73 19.63 -13.28 6.39
CA ALA A 73 19.76 -14.26 7.48
C ALA A 73 18.41 -14.84 7.95
N ASN A 74 17.33 -14.65 7.20
CA ASN A 74 15.95 -15.06 7.55
C ASN A 74 15.49 -14.62 8.96
N GLN A 75 16.00 -13.49 9.45
CA GLN A 75 15.64 -12.93 10.75
C GLN A 75 14.26 -12.25 10.69
N ALA A 76 13.46 -12.45 11.74
CA ALA A 76 12.22 -11.72 11.91
C ALA A 76 12.51 -10.24 12.25
N ALA A 77 11.73 -9.34 11.66
CA ALA A 77 11.78 -7.89 11.91
C ALA A 77 13.18 -7.23 11.76
N ALA A 78 14.08 -7.80 10.95
CA ALA A 78 15.39 -7.22 10.73
C ALA A 78 15.31 -5.93 9.89
N TRP A 79 16.09 -4.93 10.28
CA TRP A 79 16.26 -3.71 9.51
C TRP A 79 17.13 -3.96 8.28
N ASN A 80 16.65 -3.60 7.10
CA ASN A 80 17.41 -3.69 5.85
C ASN A 80 17.84 -2.29 5.40
N SER A 81 19.07 -1.90 5.74
CA SER A 81 19.61 -0.58 5.41
C SER A 81 19.73 -0.32 3.91
N THR A 82 19.93 -1.36 3.09
CA THR A 82 19.96 -1.20 1.62
C THR A 82 18.60 -0.75 1.11
N CYS A 83 17.52 -1.36 1.62
CA CYS A 83 16.17 -0.94 1.28
C CYS A 83 15.82 0.44 1.87
N SER A 84 16.03 0.64 3.17
CA SER A 84 15.64 1.88 3.83
C SER A 84 16.35 3.12 3.26
N SER A 85 17.60 2.97 2.83
CA SER A 85 18.37 4.05 2.18
C SER A 85 18.10 4.20 0.69
N GLY A 86 17.13 3.47 0.13
CA GLY A 86 16.72 3.61 -1.28
C GLY A 86 17.70 2.99 -2.28
N LYS A 87 18.55 2.06 -1.84
CA LYS A 87 19.59 1.44 -2.69
C LYS A 87 19.13 0.14 -3.35
N SER A 88 17.98 -0.40 -2.95
CA SER A 88 17.33 -1.55 -3.57
C SER A 88 16.62 -1.13 -4.87
N ILE A 89 17.37 -0.87 -5.94
CA ILE A 89 16.84 -0.39 -7.21
C ILE A 89 16.75 -1.57 -8.18
N TYR A 90 15.53 -1.94 -8.57
CA TYR A 90 15.29 -3.05 -9.49
C TYR A 90 14.41 -2.64 -10.67
N THR A 91 14.31 -3.53 -11.65
CA THR A 91 13.38 -3.39 -12.77
C THR A 91 11.96 -3.73 -12.35
N GLN A 92 10.99 -3.23 -13.10
CA GLN A 92 9.57 -3.57 -12.96
C GLN A 92 9.35 -5.10 -12.92
N THR A 93 9.96 -5.85 -13.83
CA THR A 93 9.86 -7.31 -13.89
C THR A 93 10.43 -8.00 -12.66
N GLN A 94 11.58 -7.56 -12.16
CA GLN A 94 12.18 -8.12 -10.95
C GLN A 94 11.25 -7.92 -9.74
N TRP A 95 10.72 -6.72 -9.56
CA TRP A 95 9.79 -6.45 -8.46
C TRP A 95 8.48 -7.21 -8.58
N ALA A 96 7.92 -7.32 -9.78
CA ALA A 96 6.71 -8.11 -10.01
C ALA A 96 6.95 -9.60 -9.71
N ASN A 97 8.11 -10.14 -10.06
CA ASN A 97 8.46 -11.53 -9.75
C ASN A 97 8.60 -11.77 -8.25
N VAL A 98 9.11 -10.80 -7.49
CA VAL A 98 9.13 -10.89 -6.01
C VAL A 98 7.71 -11.12 -5.47
N VAL A 99 6.73 -10.30 -5.87
CA VAL A 99 5.33 -10.45 -5.43
C VAL A 99 4.70 -11.75 -5.94
N LYS A 100 4.92 -12.14 -7.19
CA LYS A 100 4.41 -13.42 -7.73
C LYS A 100 4.94 -14.62 -6.95
N ASN A 101 6.19 -14.58 -6.50
CA ASN A 101 6.80 -15.63 -5.70
C ASN A 101 6.27 -15.69 -4.26
N MET A 102 5.61 -14.63 -3.78
CA MET A 102 4.96 -14.64 -2.45
C MET A 102 3.66 -15.43 -2.43
N TYR A 103 3.01 -15.64 -3.58
CA TYR A 103 1.88 -16.56 -3.71
C TYR A 103 1.92 -17.23 -5.11
N PRO A 104 2.79 -18.25 -5.27
CA PRO A 104 2.97 -18.92 -6.55
C PRO A 104 1.66 -19.53 -7.08
N GLY A 105 1.43 -19.39 -8.39
CA GLY A 105 0.25 -19.95 -9.07
C GLY A 105 -1.04 -19.14 -8.92
N TYR A 106 -1.05 -18.07 -8.12
CA TYR A 106 -2.22 -17.21 -8.00
C TYR A 106 -2.47 -16.39 -9.28
N ASN A 107 -3.60 -16.67 -9.93
CA ASN A 107 -4.06 -16.00 -11.16
C ASN A 107 -5.38 -15.23 -10.96
N GLY A 108 -5.80 -15.02 -9.71
CA GLY A 108 -7.03 -14.31 -9.37
C GLY A 108 -6.91 -12.79 -9.44
N ALA A 109 -8.00 -12.11 -9.08
CA ALA A 109 -8.05 -10.65 -9.05
C ALA A 109 -7.13 -10.09 -7.96
N ARG A 110 -6.30 -9.09 -8.31
CA ARG A 110 -5.45 -8.40 -7.33
C ARG A 110 -6.14 -7.17 -6.75
N PRO A 111 -5.90 -6.85 -5.46
CA PRO A 111 -6.54 -5.74 -4.75
C PRO A 111 -6.09 -4.41 -5.36
N LYS A 112 -6.95 -3.39 -5.33
CA LYS A 112 -6.51 -2.03 -5.73
C LYS A 112 -5.58 -1.46 -4.68
N PHE A 113 -4.57 -0.69 -5.07
CA PHE A 113 -3.59 -0.15 -4.14
C PHE A 113 -3.30 1.32 -4.37
N GLN A 114 -3.16 2.08 -3.28
CA GLN A 114 -2.62 3.44 -3.33
C GLN A 114 -1.47 3.61 -2.35
N ILE A 115 -0.49 4.41 -2.73
CA ILE A 115 0.70 4.66 -1.90
C ILE A 115 0.92 6.17 -1.71
N TYR A 116 1.44 6.54 -0.55
CA TYR A 116 1.83 7.90 -0.19
C TYR A 116 3.27 7.90 0.27
N HIS A 117 4.06 8.86 -0.18
CA HIS A 117 5.43 9.03 0.30
C HIS A 117 5.83 10.50 0.33
N GLY A 118 6.77 10.84 1.20
CA GLY A 118 7.33 12.18 1.31
C GLY A 118 8.68 12.31 0.61
N THR A 119 8.93 13.42 -0.09
CA THR A 119 10.23 13.62 -0.77
C THR A 119 11.39 13.87 0.19
N ALA A 120 11.10 14.26 1.43
CA ALA A 120 12.09 14.53 2.47
C ALA A 120 12.14 13.43 3.54
N ASP A 121 11.60 12.24 3.25
CA ASP A 121 11.64 11.09 4.16
C ASP A 121 13.09 10.61 4.39
N ALA A 122 13.58 10.83 5.61
CA ALA A 122 14.92 10.48 6.04
C ALA A 122 15.03 9.06 6.64
N THR A 123 13.91 8.37 6.85
CA THR A 123 13.86 7.02 7.42
C THR A 123 13.74 5.98 6.32
N LEU A 124 12.81 6.19 5.40
CA LEU A 124 12.60 5.39 4.21
C LEU A 124 12.74 6.30 3.01
N ASN A 125 13.91 6.26 2.39
CA ASN A 125 14.28 7.18 1.33
C ASN A 125 13.22 7.17 0.21
N VAL A 126 12.93 8.35 -0.34
CA VAL A 126 11.95 8.56 -1.43
C VAL A 126 12.17 7.65 -2.63
N GLN A 127 13.37 7.11 -2.87
CA GLN A 127 13.56 6.11 -3.92
C GLN A 127 12.59 4.93 -3.79
N ASN A 128 12.21 4.55 -2.57
CA ASN A 128 11.24 3.48 -2.33
C ASN A 128 9.87 3.75 -2.95
N TYR A 129 9.42 5.00 -3.03
CA TYR A 129 8.20 5.39 -3.74
C TYR A 129 8.25 4.98 -5.22
N TYR A 130 9.38 5.23 -5.89
CA TYR A 130 9.56 4.85 -7.29
C TYR A 130 9.69 3.33 -7.46
N GLU A 131 10.30 2.64 -6.50
CA GLU A 131 10.37 1.18 -6.51
C GLU A 131 8.99 0.53 -6.27
N GLU A 132 8.13 1.11 -5.42
CA GLU A 132 6.75 0.66 -5.24
C GLU A 132 5.93 0.89 -6.51
N ILE A 133 6.10 2.04 -7.18
CA ILE A 133 5.49 2.27 -8.50
C ILE A 133 5.90 1.17 -9.47
N LYS A 134 7.20 0.86 -9.59
CA LYS A 134 7.67 -0.22 -10.46
C LYS A 134 7.04 -1.56 -10.07
N GLN A 135 7.01 -1.90 -8.79
CA GLN A 135 6.44 -3.17 -8.34
C GLN A 135 4.97 -3.32 -8.73
N TRP A 136 4.13 -2.35 -8.39
CA TRP A 136 2.70 -2.47 -8.57
C TRP A 136 2.25 -2.26 -10.01
N THR A 137 2.91 -1.37 -10.76
CA THR A 137 2.68 -1.27 -12.20
C THR A 137 3.06 -2.57 -12.92
N GLY A 138 4.17 -3.22 -12.52
CA GLY A 138 4.55 -4.53 -13.07
C GLY A 138 3.56 -5.64 -12.75
N ILE A 139 2.93 -5.57 -11.57
CA ILE A 139 1.92 -6.53 -11.15
C ILE A 139 0.60 -6.36 -11.91
N PHE A 140 0.20 -5.13 -12.20
CA PHE A 140 -1.01 -4.85 -12.97
C PHE A 140 -0.80 -4.84 -14.49
N GLY A 141 0.46 -4.94 -14.96
CA GLY A 141 0.79 -4.82 -16.39
C GLY A 141 0.63 -3.38 -16.91
N TYR A 142 0.76 -2.39 -16.05
CA TYR A 142 0.69 -0.97 -16.40
C TYR A 142 2.05 -0.41 -16.79
N SER A 143 2.03 0.70 -17.53
CA SER A 143 3.22 1.52 -17.72
C SER A 143 3.72 2.06 -16.37
N SER A 144 5.03 2.21 -16.22
CA SER A 144 5.63 2.95 -15.10
C SER A 144 5.52 4.47 -15.27
N ASN A 145 4.95 4.94 -16.38
CA ASN A 145 4.59 6.34 -16.58
C ASN A 145 3.11 6.55 -16.22
N PRO A 146 2.78 7.61 -15.46
CA PRO A 146 1.40 7.86 -15.08
C PRO A 146 0.55 8.25 -16.29
N GLN A 147 -0.69 7.76 -16.32
CA GLN A 147 -1.72 8.18 -17.27
C GLN A 147 -2.19 9.60 -17.00
N SER A 148 -2.18 10.02 -15.73
CA SER A 148 -2.47 11.41 -15.35
C SER A 148 -1.71 11.79 -14.08
N THR A 149 -1.38 13.08 -13.98
CA THR A 149 -0.75 13.69 -12.81
C THR A 149 -1.57 14.91 -12.38
N THR A 150 -1.93 14.99 -11.10
CA THR A 150 -2.73 16.09 -10.54
C THR A 150 -2.03 16.67 -9.30
N PRO A 151 -1.59 17.93 -9.33
CA PRO A 151 -0.98 18.57 -8.16
C PRO A 151 -2.01 18.87 -7.06
N ASN A 152 -1.53 19.14 -5.85
CA ASN A 152 -2.31 19.48 -4.66
C ASN A 152 -3.49 18.53 -4.37
N THR A 153 -3.28 17.24 -4.62
CA THR A 153 -4.30 16.20 -4.48
C THR A 153 -3.74 15.07 -3.61
N PRO A 154 -4.42 14.64 -2.53
CA PRO A 154 -5.72 15.13 -2.05
C PRO A 154 -5.66 16.52 -1.38
N ALA A 155 -4.46 17.00 -1.04
CA ALA A 155 -4.21 18.34 -0.55
C ALA A 155 -2.79 18.81 -0.96
N SER A 156 -2.50 20.10 -0.84
CA SER A 156 -1.12 20.58 -0.96
C SER A 156 -0.27 20.04 0.22
N PRO A 157 1.00 19.64 0.03
CA PRO A 157 1.81 19.71 -1.19
C PRO A 157 1.89 18.38 -1.97
N TYR A 158 0.84 17.55 -1.95
CA TYR A 158 0.84 16.24 -2.60
C TYR A 158 0.53 16.31 -4.09
N THR A 159 1.26 15.53 -4.87
CA THR A 159 0.96 15.28 -6.28
C THR A 159 0.43 13.85 -6.45
N ARG A 160 -0.76 13.71 -7.00
CA ARG A 160 -1.35 12.41 -7.36
C ARG A 160 -0.90 11.98 -8.74
N GLN A 161 -0.52 10.72 -8.88
CA GLN A 161 -0.19 10.04 -10.12
C GLN A 161 -1.08 8.81 -10.29
N VAL A 162 -1.82 8.70 -11.38
CA VAL A 162 -2.68 7.55 -11.68
C VAL A 162 -2.04 6.71 -12.77
N PHE A 163 -1.84 5.42 -12.54
CA PHE A 163 -1.24 4.48 -13.51
C PHE A 163 -2.27 3.57 -14.17
N GLY A 164 -3.42 3.41 -13.53
CA GLY A 164 -4.58 2.69 -14.03
C GLY A 164 -5.64 2.57 -12.94
N GLU A 165 -6.76 1.91 -13.23
CA GLU A 165 -7.91 1.81 -12.33
C GLU A 165 -7.59 1.20 -10.95
N LYS A 166 -6.54 0.38 -10.89
CA LYS A 166 -6.14 -0.34 -9.67
C LYS A 166 -4.94 0.25 -8.95
N PHE A 167 -4.27 1.27 -9.51
CA PHE A 167 -3.06 1.80 -8.90
C PHE A 167 -2.89 3.31 -9.09
N GLN A 168 -2.73 4.00 -7.96
CA GLN A 168 -2.35 5.41 -7.90
C GLN A 168 -1.30 5.65 -6.81
N ALA A 169 -0.49 6.69 -6.97
CA ALA A 169 0.59 7.03 -6.06
C ALA A 169 0.55 8.53 -5.77
N PHE A 170 0.95 8.91 -4.56
CA PHE A 170 0.92 10.28 -4.06
C PHE A 170 2.28 10.66 -3.50
N LEU A 171 2.85 11.76 -4.00
CA LEU A 171 4.16 12.24 -3.58
C LEU A 171 4.03 13.61 -2.92
N GLY A 172 4.32 13.70 -1.63
CA GLY A 172 4.29 14.92 -0.83
C GLY A 172 5.61 15.67 -0.91
N ALA A 173 5.64 16.82 -1.59
CA ALA A 173 6.84 17.64 -1.68
C ALA A 173 7.20 18.24 -0.32
N GLY A 174 8.45 18.04 0.13
CA GLY A 174 8.94 18.50 1.42
C GLY A 174 8.43 17.72 2.64
N ILE A 175 7.59 16.70 2.44
CA ILE A 175 7.07 15.87 3.52
C ILE A 175 8.13 14.86 3.97
N GLY A 176 8.31 14.71 5.27
CA GLY A 176 9.24 13.76 5.89
C GLY A 176 8.64 12.37 6.13
N HIS A 177 9.23 11.62 7.07
CA HIS A 177 8.65 10.40 7.62
C HIS A 177 7.52 10.79 8.59
N GLY A 178 6.30 10.28 8.40
CA GLY A 178 5.12 10.82 9.08
C GLY A 178 4.19 11.54 8.11
N ASN A 179 3.53 10.82 7.21
CA ASN A 179 2.63 11.44 6.24
C ASN A 179 1.29 11.76 6.92
N PRO A 180 0.64 12.91 6.66
CA PRO A 180 -0.77 13.06 7.01
C PRO A 180 -1.60 11.92 6.42
N HIS A 181 -2.47 11.34 7.23
CA HIS A 181 -3.42 10.33 6.76
C HIS A 181 -4.62 11.04 6.13
N PHE A 182 -5.02 10.59 4.94
CA PHE A 182 -6.10 11.18 4.18
C PHE A 182 -7.32 10.25 4.22
N ASP A 183 -7.92 10.12 5.40
CA ASP A 183 -8.98 9.14 5.70
C ASP A 183 -10.14 9.19 4.71
N ASP A 184 -10.63 10.38 4.36
CA ASP A 184 -11.69 10.55 3.36
C ASP A 184 -11.28 10.02 1.99
N ASN A 185 -10.01 10.18 1.61
CA ASN A 185 -9.49 9.65 0.36
C ASN A 185 -9.30 8.13 0.43
N ASP A 186 -8.85 7.59 1.57
CA ASP A 186 -8.78 6.14 1.80
C ASP A 186 -10.16 5.49 1.71
N LEU A 187 -11.16 6.05 2.41
CA LEU A 187 -12.54 5.56 2.37
C LEU A 187 -13.11 5.59 0.96
N LYS A 188 -12.88 6.67 0.20
CA LYS A 188 -13.27 6.76 -1.23
C LYS A 188 -12.56 5.68 -2.06
N TRP A 189 -11.27 5.45 -1.85
CA TRP A 189 -10.51 4.43 -2.57
C TRP A 189 -11.02 3.01 -2.31
N PHE A 190 -11.40 2.74 -1.06
CA PHE A 190 -12.02 1.50 -0.59
C PHE A 190 -13.47 1.33 -1.07
N GLY A 191 -14.09 2.38 -1.62
CA GLY A 191 -15.44 2.34 -2.16
C GLY A 191 -16.54 2.60 -1.13
N PHE A 192 -16.20 3.19 0.01
CA PHE A 192 -17.19 3.74 0.92
C PHE A 192 -17.76 5.04 0.35
N ILE A 193 -19.08 5.22 0.51
CA ILE A 193 -19.74 6.47 0.17
C ILE A 193 -19.44 7.46 1.30
N VAL A 194 -18.53 8.40 1.07
CA VAL A 194 -18.31 9.53 1.98
C VAL A 194 -19.39 10.56 1.71
N SER A 195 -20.55 10.42 2.38
CA SER A 195 -21.55 11.49 2.40
C SER A 195 -21.07 12.56 3.37
N HIS A 196 -20.69 13.73 2.87
CA HIS A 196 -20.54 14.90 3.72
C HIS A 196 -21.93 15.28 4.24
N VAL A 197 -22.20 15.01 5.52
CA VAL A 197 -23.31 15.66 6.21
C VAL A 197 -22.89 17.11 6.40
N GLN A 198 -23.27 17.97 5.47
CA GLN A 198 -23.20 19.41 5.65
C GLN A 198 -24.22 19.73 6.75
N THR A 199 -23.76 19.89 8.00
CA THR A 199 -24.58 20.49 9.04
C THR A 199 -24.76 21.96 8.68
N SER A 200 -25.82 22.27 7.94
CA SER A 200 -26.38 23.60 7.91
C SER A 200 -26.83 23.92 9.33
N ILE A 201 -26.04 24.69 10.06
CA ILE A 201 -26.55 25.42 11.21
C ILE A 201 -27.50 26.46 10.62
N ASP A 202 -28.79 26.12 10.60
CA ASP A 202 -29.87 27.09 10.47
C ASP A 202 -29.77 28.03 11.68
N ALA A 203 -29.21 29.21 11.48
CA ALA A 203 -29.39 30.32 12.39
C ALA A 203 -30.88 30.71 12.35
N ARG A 204 -31.64 30.25 13.35
CA ARG A 204 -32.92 30.84 13.72
C ARG A 204 -32.83 31.43 15.12
N ASN A 205 -33.32 32.66 15.17
CA ASN A 205 -33.53 33.60 16.28
C ASN A 205 -32.34 34.47 16.66
#